data_AF-A0A250XEP7-F1
#
_entry.id   AF-A0A250XEP7-F1
#
_cell.length_a   1.000
_cell.length_b   1.000
_cell.length_c   1.000
_cell.angle_alpha   90.00
_cell.angle_beta   90.00
_cell.angle_gamma   90.00
#
_symmetry.space_group_name_H-M   'P 1'
#
loop_
_entity.id
_entity.type
_entity.pdbx_description
1 polymer ?
#
loop_
_entity_poly.entity_id
_entity_poly.type
_entity_poly.pdbx_seq_one_letter_code
_entity_poly.pdbx_strand_id
1 'polypeptide(L)'
;MSTYEKIATECLKKTNWALEPAINHFYSSGLATTPGASSLNLKSIEDLYSSYKEKDGDTIQAEGVVRFCEDLDLDPSDIVMLIISYYMGAAVMCEFSKEEFTGGMVKMGCDSLDKLKKKIPDLRSEIRNEERFKDIYAFAYGFSCEKGQKCIQLDVALGMWKLLIGETKPWPLLEDWCEFLLKHHNRAISKDTWVQLYDFIQTIKPDFSNFDETAAWPYLLDEFVDHVKEKRGG
;
A
#
# COMPACT_ATOMS: atom_id res chain seq x y z
N MET A 1 30.55 -19.42 18.01
CA MET A 1 29.91 -18.37 17.19
C MET A 1 29.34 -19.02 15.94
N SER A 2 28.03 -18.95 15.77
CA SER A 2 27.33 -19.50 14.60
C SER A 2 27.68 -18.71 13.33
N THR A 3 27.46 -19.29 12.15
CA THR A 3 27.67 -18.61 10.85
C THR A 3 26.83 -17.34 10.74
N TYR A 4 25.60 -17.36 11.26
CA TYR A 4 24.69 -16.21 11.26
C TYR A 4 25.18 -15.07 12.18
N GLU A 5 25.75 -15.40 13.34
CA GLU A 5 26.36 -14.41 14.24
C GLU A 5 27.55 -13.70 13.59
N LYS A 6 28.35 -14.41 12.77
CA LYS A 6 29.48 -13.81 12.04
C LYS A 6 29.00 -12.82 10.97
N ILE A 7 27.97 -13.19 10.20
CA ILE A 7 27.41 -12.34 9.14
C ILE A 7 26.75 -11.09 9.74
N ALA A 8 25.98 -11.24 10.81
CA ALA A 8 25.36 -10.11 11.51
C ALA A 8 26.43 -9.15 12.06
N THR A 9 27.50 -9.69 12.66
CA THR A 9 28.62 -8.89 13.17
C THR A 9 29.37 -8.17 12.04
N GLU A 10 29.52 -8.77 10.87
CA GLU A 10 30.19 -8.15 9.73
C GLU A 10 29.36 -6.99 9.13
N CYS A 11 28.04 -7.18 9.00
CA CYS A 11 27.14 -6.12 8.54
C CYS A 11 27.14 -4.93 9.50
N LEU A 12 27.06 -5.19 10.81
CA LEU A 12 27.15 -4.15 11.83
C LEU A 12 28.51 -3.44 11.81
N LYS A 13 29.63 -4.16 11.64
CA LYS A 13 30.95 -3.52 11.53
C LYS A 13 31.05 -2.58 10.33
N LYS A 14 30.53 -2.99 9.17
CA LYS A 14 30.56 -2.17 7.94
C LYS A 14 29.70 -0.92 8.02
N THR A 15 28.70 -0.91 8.89
CA THR A 15 27.78 0.22 9.06
C THR A 15 27.96 0.96 10.37
N ASN A 16 29.14 0.86 10.98
CA ASN A 16 29.48 1.52 12.23
C ASN A 16 28.47 1.22 13.37
N TRP A 17 28.03 -0.04 13.44
CA TRP A 17 27.07 -0.59 14.39
C TRP A 17 25.67 0.04 14.33
N ALA A 18 25.36 0.78 13.27
CA ALA A 18 24.01 1.27 13.02
C ALA A 18 23.14 0.12 12.49
N LEU A 19 22.06 -0.18 13.22
CA LEU A 19 21.18 -1.33 12.95
C LEU A 19 20.47 -1.22 11.60
N GLU A 20 19.77 -0.11 11.34
CA GLU A 20 19.01 0.07 10.08
C GLU A 20 19.91 0.00 8.84
N PRO A 21 21.06 0.69 8.80
CA PRO A 21 21.99 0.53 7.69
C PRO A 21 22.59 -0.89 7.60
N ALA A 22 22.83 -1.58 8.73
CA ALA A 22 23.34 -2.96 8.72
C ALA A 22 22.34 -3.93 8.10
N ILE A 23 21.06 -3.75 8.39
CA ILE A 23 19.95 -4.50 7.80
C ILE A 23 19.91 -4.22 6.29
N ASN A 24 19.95 -2.95 5.90
CA ASN A 24 20.01 -2.58 4.49
C ASN A 24 21.23 -3.18 3.79
N HIS A 25 22.41 -3.15 4.41
CA HIS A 25 23.63 -3.77 3.89
C HIS A 25 23.51 -5.29 3.78
N PHE A 26 22.89 -5.95 4.77
CA PHE A 26 22.66 -7.39 4.77
C PHE A 26 21.78 -7.81 3.57
N TYR A 27 20.70 -7.08 3.31
CA TYR A 27 19.83 -7.32 2.17
C TYR A 27 20.46 -6.88 0.84
N SER A 28 21.14 -5.73 0.80
CA SER A 28 21.80 -5.20 -0.40
C SER A 28 23.11 -5.92 -0.77
N SER A 29 23.66 -6.75 0.12
CA SER A 29 24.84 -7.57 -0.17
C SER A 29 24.48 -9.00 -0.53
N GLY A 30 23.20 -9.35 -0.62
CA GLY A 30 22.74 -10.72 -0.90
C GLY A 30 23.09 -11.72 0.22
N LEU A 31 23.39 -11.23 1.42
CA LEU A 31 23.77 -12.06 2.59
C LEU A 31 22.55 -12.70 3.27
N ALA A 32 21.34 -12.28 2.90
CA ALA A 32 20.06 -12.84 3.33
C ALA A 32 19.74 -14.23 2.75
N THR A 33 20.75 -15.01 2.34
CA THR A 33 20.54 -16.34 1.77
C THR A 33 20.34 -17.38 2.87
N THR A 34 19.12 -17.88 2.99
CA THR A 34 18.84 -19.21 3.53
C THR A 34 19.40 -20.26 2.56
N PRO A 35 19.91 -21.42 3.04
CA PRO A 35 20.35 -22.50 2.16
C PRO A 35 19.16 -22.98 1.30
N GLY A 36 19.17 -22.65 0.01
CA GLY A 36 18.12 -23.02 -0.97
C GLY A 36 17.42 -21.84 -1.67
N ALA A 37 17.59 -20.60 -1.21
CA ALA A 37 17.09 -19.41 -1.91
C ALA A 37 18.11 -18.93 -2.95
N SER A 38 17.71 -18.86 -4.22
CA SER A 38 18.53 -18.26 -5.28
C SER A 38 18.84 -16.79 -4.93
N SER A 39 20.12 -16.42 -4.88
CA SER A 39 20.54 -15.04 -4.63
C SER A 39 19.96 -14.10 -5.69
N LEU A 40 19.35 -12.99 -5.29
CA LEU A 40 18.82 -11.98 -6.22
C LEU A 40 19.93 -11.29 -6.99
N ASN A 41 19.70 -11.02 -8.27
CA ASN A 41 20.61 -10.22 -9.09
C ASN A 41 20.27 -8.72 -8.98
N LEU A 42 20.99 -8.01 -8.11
CA LEU A 42 20.78 -6.57 -7.90
C LEU A 42 21.05 -5.73 -9.15
N LYS A 43 22.02 -6.16 -9.98
CA LYS A 43 22.30 -5.47 -11.23
C LYS A 43 21.12 -5.56 -12.19
N SER A 44 20.46 -6.71 -12.26
CA SER A 44 19.23 -6.88 -13.05
C SER A 44 18.08 -5.99 -12.56
N ILE A 45 17.95 -5.78 -11.24
CA ILE A 45 16.97 -4.85 -10.68
C ILE A 45 17.28 -3.40 -11.09
N GLU A 46 18.55 -2.99 -11.02
CA GLU A 46 18.96 -1.65 -11.46
C GLU A 46 18.78 -1.42 -12.97
N ASP A 47 19.05 -2.43 -13.78
CA ASP A 47 18.87 -2.37 -15.22
C ASP A 47 17.37 -2.27 -15.57
N LEU A 48 16.51 -3.01 -14.84
CA LEU A 48 15.05 -2.90 -14.96
C LEU A 48 14.52 -1.53 -14.51
N TYR A 49 15.04 -0.98 -13.42
CA TYR A 49 14.73 0.40 -13.03
C TYR A 49 15.08 1.39 -14.15
N SER A 50 16.27 1.20 -14.73
CA SER A 50 16.79 2.07 -15.79
C SER A 50 15.98 2.00 -17.08
N SER A 51 15.26 0.90 -17.35
CA SER A 51 14.38 0.81 -18.52
C SER A 51 13.08 1.60 -18.38
N TYR A 52 12.63 1.89 -17.15
CA TYR A 52 11.37 2.62 -16.91
C TYR A 52 11.56 4.08 -16.51
N LYS A 53 12.70 4.45 -15.93
CA LYS A 53 12.97 5.82 -15.50
C LYS A 53 12.97 6.82 -16.67
N GLU A 54 12.77 8.09 -16.36
CA GLU A 54 12.90 9.17 -17.34
C GLU A 54 14.32 9.27 -17.92
N LYS A 55 14.42 9.67 -19.21
CA LYS A 55 15.72 9.80 -19.90
C LYS A 55 16.65 10.78 -19.19
N ASP A 56 16.08 11.91 -18.76
CA ASP A 56 16.80 13.00 -18.12
C ASP A 56 16.49 13.12 -16.62
N GLY A 57 15.85 12.10 -16.03
CA GLY A 57 15.42 12.08 -14.63
C GLY A 57 15.94 10.88 -13.84
N ASP A 58 15.79 10.98 -12.52
CA ASP A 58 16.19 9.95 -11.54
C ASP A 58 14.97 9.29 -10.88
N THR A 59 13.80 9.37 -11.51
CA THR A 59 12.56 8.71 -11.07
C THR A 59 11.83 8.06 -12.24
N ILE A 60 11.08 7.00 -11.93
CA ILE A 60 10.03 6.48 -12.81
C ILE A 60 8.81 7.37 -12.59
N GLN A 61 8.36 8.08 -13.62
CA GLN A 61 7.15 8.91 -13.57
C GLN A 61 5.95 8.15 -14.16
N ALA A 62 4.81 8.83 -14.33
CA ALA A 62 3.55 8.22 -14.71
C ALA A 62 3.66 7.34 -15.97
N GLU A 63 4.34 7.80 -17.02
CA GLU A 63 4.56 7.05 -18.25
C GLU A 63 5.41 5.80 -18.03
N GLY A 64 6.40 5.88 -17.14
CA GLY A 64 7.20 4.73 -16.71
C GLY A 64 6.39 3.72 -15.91
N VAL A 65 5.53 4.18 -15.00
CA VAL A 65 4.62 3.32 -14.21
C VAL A 65 3.62 2.62 -15.12
N VAL A 66 3.04 3.33 -16.10
CA VAL A 66 2.10 2.73 -17.07
C VAL A 66 2.78 1.62 -17.87
N ARG A 67 3.97 1.87 -18.43
CA ARG A 67 4.74 0.83 -19.13
C ARG A 67 5.07 -0.36 -18.23
N PHE A 68 5.42 -0.11 -16.97
CA PHE A 68 5.66 -1.19 -16.01
C PHE A 68 4.40 -2.02 -15.73
N CYS A 69 3.22 -1.40 -15.67
CA CYS A 69 1.94 -2.10 -15.53
C CYS A 69 1.61 -2.94 -16.79
N GLU A 70 1.79 -2.36 -17.98
CA GLU A 70 1.61 -3.05 -19.27
C GLU A 70 2.53 -4.27 -19.37
N ASP A 71 3.82 -4.09 -19.05
CA ASP A 71 4.79 -5.17 -19.06
C ASP A 71 4.51 -6.24 -18.00
N LEU A 72 3.69 -5.96 -16.99
CA LEU A 72 3.19 -6.91 -15.98
C LEU A 72 1.82 -7.52 -16.30
N ASP A 73 1.17 -7.10 -17.39
CA ASP A 73 -0.23 -7.44 -17.72
C ASP A 73 -1.23 -7.00 -16.63
N LEU A 74 -1.01 -5.82 -16.03
CA LEU A 74 -1.86 -5.22 -14.99
C LEU A 74 -2.49 -3.90 -15.45
N ASP A 75 -3.71 -3.63 -15.00
CA ASP A 75 -4.28 -2.28 -15.04
C ASP A 75 -3.58 -1.42 -13.97
N PRO A 76 -3.22 -0.14 -14.24
CA PRO A 76 -2.64 0.74 -13.23
C PRO A 76 -3.52 0.94 -11.98
N SER A 77 -4.82 0.71 -12.11
CA SER A 77 -5.82 0.79 -11.03
C SER A 77 -6.05 -0.57 -10.33
N ASP A 78 -5.34 -1.63 -10.72
CA ASP A 78 -5.46 -2.95 -10.09
C ASP A 78 -4.94 -2.90 -8.65
N ILE A 79 -5.62 -3.61 -7.74
CA ILE A 79 -5.21 -3.73 -6.32
C ILE A 79 -3.78 -4.25 -6.19
N VAL A 80 -3.33 -5.12 -7.10
CA VAL A 80 -1.95 -5.62 -7.09
C VAL A 80 -0.94 -4.48 -7.28
N MET A 81 -1.27 -3.45 -8.05
CA MET A 81 -0.39 -2.30 -8.22
C MET A 81 -0.28 -1.46 -6.94
N LEU A 82 -1.36 -1.37 -6.15
CA LEU A 82 -1.31 -0.78 -4.80
C LEU A 82 -0.41 -1.60 -3.86
N ILE A 83 -0.49 -2.94 -3.92
CA ILE A 83 0.34 -3.84 -3.10
C ILE A 83 1.82 -3.76 -3.50
N ILE A 84 2.12 -3.70 -4.80
CA ILE A 84 3.48 -3.45 -5.29
C ILE A 84 4.00 -2.12 -4.77
N SER A 85 3.19 -1.05 -4.83
CA SER A 85 3.53 0.28 -4.31
C SER A 85 3.79 0.26 -2.80
N TYR A 86 3.01 -0.52 -2.04
CA TYR A 86 3.24 -0.76 -0.61
C TYR A 86 4.62 -1.39 -0.35
N TYR A 87 5.00 -2.42 -1.11
CA TYR A 87 6.32 -3.04 -0.98
C TYR A 87 7.47 -2.10 -1.36
N MET A 88 7.26 -1.31 -2.42
CA MET A 88 8.19 -0.24 -2.81
C MET A 88 8.29 0.85 -1.74
N GLY A 89 7.30 0.99 -0.86
CA GLY A 89 7.25 2.06 0.14
C GLY A 89 7.05 3.42 -0.53
N ALA A 90 6.30 3.44 -1.62
CA ALA A 90 6.14 4.61 -2.48
C ALA A 90 5.49 5.78 -1.74
N ALA A 91 6.12 6.95 -1.83
CA ALA A 91 5.64 8.14 -1.14
C ALA A 91 4.39 8.75 -1.78
N VAL A 92 4.26 8.68 -3.11
CA VAL A 92 3.18 9.29 -3.89
C VAL A 92 2.77 8.40 -5.06
N MET A 93 1.52 8.53 -5.51
CA MET A 93 1.02 7.85 -6.71
C MET A 93 1.79 8.22 -7.98
N CYS A 94 1.87 7.27 -8.91
CA CYS A 94 2.43 7.45 -10.25
C CYS A 94 3.92 7.84 -10.30
N GLU A 95 4.67 7.64 -9.22
CA GLU A 95 6.10 7.89 -9.18
C GLU A 95 6.83 6.82 -8.34
N PHE A 96 8.01 6.39 -8.79
CA PHE A 96 8.96 5.64 -7.96
C PHE A 96 10.37 6.21 -8.09
N SER A 97 11.00 6.49 -6.96
CA SER A 97 12.45 6.68 -6.86
C SER A 97 13.21 5.37 -7.09
N LYS A 98 14.52 5.48 -7.31
CA LYS A 98 15.40 4.32 -7.42
C LYS A 98 15.35 3.46 -6.15
N GLU A 99 15.38 4.10 -4.98
CA GLU A 99 15.39 3.43 -3.69
C GLU A 99 14.09 2.66 -3.44
N GLU A 100 12.94 3.26 -3.76
CA GLU A 100 11.63 2.62 -3.63
C GLU A 100 11.51 1.42 -4.57
N PHE A 101 11.83 1.59 -5.86
CA PHE A 101 11.72 0.51 -6.84
C PHE A 101 12.67 -0.64 -6.52
N THR A 102 13.96 -0.35 -6.36
CA THR A 102 14.97 -1.40 -6.12
C THR A 102 14.74 -2.09 -4.77
N GLY A 103 14.41 -1.33 -3.72
CA GLY A 103 14.10 -1.87 -2.39
C GLY A 103 12.84 -2.73 -2.39
N GLY A 104 11.78 -2.30 -3.09
CA GLY A 104 10.54 -3.07 -3.23
C GLY A 104 10.75 -4.40 -3.96
N MET A 105 11.50 -4.38 -5.07
CA MET A 105 11.85 -5.59 -5.82
C MET A 105 12.62 -6.60 -4.95
N VAL A 106 13.58 -6.12 -4.14
CA VAL A 106 14.30 -6.96 -3.15
C VAL A 106 13.35 -7.52 -2.08
N LYS A 107 12.49 -6.69 -1.48
CA LYS A 107 11.50 -7.15 -0.47
C LYS A 107 10.55 -8.20 -1.03
N MET A 108 10.17 -8.06 -2.30
CA MET A 108 9.34 -9.04 -3.02
C MET A 108 10.14 -10.25 -3.50
N GLY A 109 11.47 -10.30 -3.35
CA GLY A 109 12.27 -11.42 -3.84
C GLY A 109 12.29 -11.54 -5.37
N CYS A 110 12.13 -10.43 -6.07
CA CYS A 110 12.04 -10.37 -7.53
C CYS A 110 13.23 -9.59 -8.10
N ASP A 111 13.91 -10.15 -9.10
CA ASP A 111 15.00 -9.49 -9.84
C ASP A 111 14.72 -9.37 -11.34
N SER A 112 13.50 -9.69 -11.75
CA SER A 112 13.04 -9.69 -13.14
C SER A 112 11.50 -9.58 -13.18
N LEU A 113 10.97 -9.12 -14.32
CA LEU A 113 9.53 -9.08 -14.56
C LEU A 113 8.91 -10.46 -14.49
N ASP A 114 9.56 -11.51 -15.01
CA ASP A 114 9.04 -12.88 -14.96
C ASP A 114 8.81 -13.38 -13.53
N LYS A 115 9.73 -13.06 -12.60
CA LYS A 115 9.56 -13.40 -11.19
C LYS A 115 8.42 -12.60 -10.57
N LEU A 116 8.31 -11.32 -10.89
CA LEU A 116 7.24 -10.47 -10.38
C LEU A 116 5.86 -10.90 -10.91
N LYS A 117 5.73 -11.20 -12.20
CA LYS A 117 4.53 -11.76 -12.82
C LYS A 117 4.07 -13.03 -12.14
N LYS A 118 5.01 -13.96 -11.88
CA LYS A 118 4.70 -15.21 -11.16
C LYS A 118 4.23 -14.97 -9.73
N LYS A 119 4.58 -13.84 -9.13
CA LYS A 119 4.22 -13.46 -7.76
C LYS A 119 2.89 -12.71 -7.66
N ILE A 120 2.34 -12.21 -8.76
CA ILE A 120 1.05 -11.48 -8.80
C ILE A 120 -0.08 -12.23 -8.08
N PRO A 121 -0.31 -13.55 -8.29
CA PRO A 121 -1.37 -14.26 -7.59
C PRO A 121 -1.19 -14.27 -6.06
N ASP A 122 0.06 -14.41 -5.60
CA ASP A 122 0.40 -14.39 -4.18
C ASP A 122 0.14 -12.99 -3.60
N LEU A 123 0.64 -11.94 -4.25
CA LEU A 123 0.41 -10.54 -3.86
C LEU A 123 -1.08 -10.24 -3.74
N ARG A 124 -1.89 -10.63 -4.73
CA ARG A 124 -3.34 -10.44 -4.68
C ARG A 124 -3.99 -11.15 -3.49
N SER A 125 -3.47 -12.31 -3.09
CA SER A 125 -4.01 -13.06 -1.95
C SER A 125 -3.68 -12.43 -0.59
N GLU A 126 -2.63 -11.59 -0.51
CA GLU A 126 -2.20 -10.97 0.75
C GLU A 126 -3.27 -10.07 1.37
N ILE A 127 -4.08 -9.40 0.53
CA ILE A 127 -5.15 -8.50 0.97
C ILE A 127 -6.27 -9.24 1.74
N ARG A 128 -6.29 -10.59 1.68
CA ARG A 128 -7.23 -11.43 2.43
C ARG A 128 -6.79 -11.69 3.87
N ASN A 129 -5.51 -11.45 4.18
CA ASN A 129 -5.02 -11.51 5.56
C ASN A 129 -5.34 -10.18 6.25
N GLU A 130 -5.99 -10.21 7.41
CA GLU A 130 -6.47 -9.02 8.11
C GLU A 130 -5.34 -8.06 8.54
N GLU A 131 -4.20 -8.60 9.00
CA GLU A 131 -3.06 -7.79 9.41
C GLU A 131 -2.43 -7.08 8.20
N ARG A 132 -2.24 -7.81 7.10
CA ARG A 132 -1.76 -7.23 5.83
C ARG A 132 -2.74 -6.22 5.25
N PHE A 133 -4.03 -6.51 5.30
CA PHE A 133 -5.05 -5.57 4.87
C PHE A 133 -4.97 -4.27 5.65
N LYS A 134 -4.85 -4.35 6.98
CA LYS A 134 -4.71 -3.18 7.85
C LYS A 134 -3.48 -2.34 7.49
N ASP A 135 -2.33 -2.98 7.26
CA ASP A 135 -1.09 -2.29 6.85
C ASP A 135 -1.24 -1.59 5.49
N ILE A 136 -1.80 -2.29 4.50
CA ILE A 136 -2.01 -1.76 3.14
C ILE A 136 -3.05 -0.63 3.17
N TYR A 137 -4.13 -0.78 3.94
CA TYR A 137 -5.15 0.25 4.14
C TYR A 137 -4.56 1.51 4.77
N ALA A 138 -3.69 1.36 5.77
CA ALA A 138 -3.00 2.49 6.40
C ALA A 138 -2.01 3.18 5.45
N PHE A 139 -1.27 2.40 4.66
CA PHE A 139 -0.35 2.90 3.64
C PHE A 139 -1.07 3.70 2.56
N ALA A 140 -2.20 3.18 2.06
CA ALA A 140 -2.97 3.78 0.98
C ALA A 140 -3.35 5.23 1.27
N TYR A 141 -3.52 5.62 2.54
CA TYR A 141 -3.80 7.00 2.90
C TYR A 141 -2.67 7.95 2.47
N GLY A 142 -1.44 7.64 2.89
CA GLY A 142 -0.28 8.47 2.59
C GLY A 142 0.02 8.48 1.10
N PHE A 143 -0.06 7.30 0.47
CA PHE A 143 0.13 7.13 -0.96
C PHE A 143 -0.84 7.96 -1.81
N SER A 144 -2.09 8.10 -1.35
CA SER A 144 -3.14 8.87 -2.02
C SER A 144 -3.10 10.38 -1.75
N CYS A 145 -2.26 10.85 -0.83
CA CYS A 145 -2.11 12.27 -0.57
C CYS A 145 -1.19 12.91 -1.63
N GLU A 146 -1.63 14.02 -2.22
CA GLU A 146 -0.74 14.83 -3.04
C GLU A 146 0.43 15.38 -2.21
N LYS A 147 1.56 15.62 -2.87
CA LYS A 147 2.78 16.11 -2.23
C LYS A 147 2.52 17.42 -1.47
N GLY A 148 2.74 17.39 -0.16
CA GLY A 148 2.55 18.54 0.74
C GLY A 148 1.14 18.68 1.33
N GLN A 149 0.18 17.87 0.89
CA GLN A 149 -1.16 17.82 1.48
C GLN A 149 -1.20 16.86 2.66
N LYS A 150 -2.13 17.10 3.57
CA LYS A 150 -2.38 16.24 4.75
C LYS A 150 -3.70 15.47 4.66
N CYS A 151 -4.48 15.70 3.61
CA CYS A 151 -5.80 15.11 3.37
C CYS A 151 -5.86 14.55 1.96
N ILE A 152 -6.66 13.51 1.76
CA ILE A 152 -6.90 12.92 0.43
C ILE A 152 -8.05 13.67 -0.24
N GLN A 153 -7.93 13.97 -1.53
CA GLN A 153 -9.04 14.48 -2.33
C GLN A 153 -10.21 13.49 -2.31
N LEU A 154 -11.45 13.98 -2.34
CA LEU A 154 -12.62 13.13 -2.12
C LEU A 154 -12.73 12.03 -3.20
N ASP A 155 -12.58 12.39 -4.47
CA ASP A 155 -12.61 11.46 -5.60
C ASP A 155 -11.57 10.34 -5.49
N VAL A 156 -10.33 10.68 -5.08
CA VAL A 156 -9.26 9.70 -4.84
C VAL A 156 -9.60 8.79 -3.67
N ALA A 157 -10.12 9.34 -2.56
CA ALA A 157 -10.53 8.55 -1.39
C ALA A 157 -11.65 7.55 -1.75
N LEU A 158 -12.65 7.98 -2.53
CA LEU A 158 -13.74 7.13 -3.00
C LEU A 158 -13.22 5.98 -3.88
N GLY A 159 -12.34 6.28 -4.85
CA GLY A 159 -11.72 5.27 -5.69
C GLY A 159 -10.91 4.25 -4.87
N MET A 160 -10.12 4.74 -3.91
CA MET A 160 -9.28 3.88 -3.07
C MET A 160 -10.10 2.99 -2.13
N TRP A 161 -11.20 3.50 -1.54
CA TRP A 161 -12.11 2.67 -0.74
C TRP A 161 -12.80 1.61 -1.60
N LYS A 162 -13.23 1.95 -2.81
CA LYS A 162 -13.81 0.98 -3.74
C LYS A 162 -12.83 -0.12 -4.10
N LEU A 163 -11.58 0.23 -4.34
CA LEU A 163 -10.50 -0.71 -4.62
C LEU A 163 -10.21 -1.64 -3.42
N LEU A 164 -9.99 -1.08 -2.24
CA LEU A 164 -9.60 -1.84 -1.03
C LEU A 164 -10.74 -2.69 -0.47
N ILE A 165 -11.92 -2.09 -0.31
CA ILE A 165 -13.07 -2.72 0.36
C ILE A 165 -13.84 -3.60 -0.63
N GLY A 166 -13.84 -3.27 -1.93
CA GLY A 166 -14.49 -4.07 -2.96
C GLY A 166 -13.81 -5.41 -3.24
N GLU A 167 -12.48 -5.48 -3.11
CA GLU A 167 -11.69 -6.71 -3.33
C GLU A 167 -11.70 -7.67 -2.13
N THR A 168 -12.01 -7.17 -0.93
CA THR A 168 -12.12 -7.97 0.29
C THR A 168 -13.57 -8.40 0.54
N LYS A 169 -13.91 -8.81 1.77
CA LYS A 169 -15.31 -9.08 2.13
C LYS A 169 -16.08 -7.75 2.01
N PRO A 170 -16.93 -7.56 0.98
CA PRO A 170 -17.44 -6.24 0.68
C PRO A 170 -18.29 -5.74 1.84
N TRP A 171 -17.94 -4.58 2.38
CA TRP A 171 -18.75 -3.92 3.39
C TRP A 171 -20.10 -3.53 2.77
N PRO A 172 -21.24 -4.00 3.30
CA PRO A 172 -22.54 -3.81 2.65
C PRO A 172 -22.95 -2.35 2.42
N LEU A 173 -22.34 -1.41 3.13
CA LEU A 173 -22.67 0.02 3.10
C LEU A 173 -21.65 0.84 2.31
N LEU A 174 -20.74 0.20 1.56
CA LEU A 174 -19.70 0.92 0.81
C LEU A 174 -20.29 1.90 -0.20
N GLU A 175 -21.30 1.49 -0.97
CA GLU A 175 -21.94 2.40 -1.94
C GLU A 175 -22.74 3.49 -1.24
N ASP A 176 -23.44 3.19 -0.14
CA ASP A 176 -24.13 4.20 0.67
C ASP A 176 -23.14 5.24 1.22
N TRP A 177 -21.98 4.79 1.70
CA TRP A 177 -20.89 5.67 2.17
C TRP A 177 -20.39 6.58 1.05
N CYS A 178 -20.10 6.01 -0.12
CA CYS A 178 -19.66 6.79 -1.27
C CYS A 178 -20.72 7.82 -1.71
N GLU A 179 -21.99 7.42 -1.80
CA GLU A 179 -23.09 8.33 -2.15
C GLU A 179 -23.26 9.45 -1.12
N PHE A 180 -23.21 9.12 0.17
CA PHE A 180 -23.32 10.08 1.27
C PHE A 180 -22.23 11.15 1.16
N LEU A 181 -20.97 10.73 1.01
CA LEU A 181 -19.85 11.68 0.92
C LEU A 181 -19.96 12.60 -0.30
N LEU A 182 -20.38 12.07 -1.45
CA LEU A 182 -20.57 12.86 -2.67
C LEU A 182 -21.67 13.91 -2.54
N LYS A 183 -22.78 13.57 -1.86
CA LYS A 183 -23.96 14.45 -1.75
C LYS A 183 -23.87 15.43 -0.57
N HIS A 184 -23.31 15.00 0.56
CA HIS A 184 -23.44 15.71 1.84
C HIS A 184 -22.12 16.27 2.38
N HIS A 185 -20.98 15.62 2.13
CA HIS A 185 -19.67 16.08 2.63
C HIS A 185 -18.92 16.96 1.61
N ASN A 186 -18.72 16.43 0.39
CA ASN A 186 -18.05 17.08 -0.74
C ASN A 186 -16.72 17.80 -0.40
N ARG A 187 -15.90 17.19 0.47
CA ARG A 187 -14.62 17.72 0.96
C ARG A 187 -13.57 16.63 1.08
N ALA A 188 -12.31 17.04 1.14
CA ALA A 188 -11.17 16.15 1.38
C ALA A 188 -11.34 15.33 2.68
N ILE A 189 -10.77 14.12 2.67
CA ILE A 189 -10.83 13.15 3.76
C ILE A 189 -9.58 13.27 4.62
N SER A 190 -9.79 13.38 5.94
CA SER A 190 -8.71 13.43 6.93
C SER A 190 -8.17 12.04 7.28
N LYS A 191 -6.96 11.98 7.82
CA LYS A 191 -6.33 10.73 8.27
C LYS A 191 -7.15 10.05 9.37
N ASP A 192 -7.66 10.85 10.28
CA ASP A 192 -8.50 10.38 11.38
C ASP A 192 -9.75 9.69 10.84
N THR A 193 -10.51 10.36 9.97
CA THR A 193 -11.68 9.79 9.28
C THR A 193 -11.34 8.48 8.55
N TRP A 194 -10.24 8.46 7.79
CA TRP A 194 -9.82 7.27 7.05
C TRP A 194 -9.55 6.08 7.98
N VAL A 195 -8.80 6.30 9.07
CA VAL A 195 -8.47 5.26 10.04
C VAL A 195 -9.70 4.81 10.82
N GLN A 196 -10.51 5.74 11.30
CA GLN A 196 -11.72 5.43 12.05
C GLN A 196 -12.76 4.67 11.22
N LEU A 197 -12.86 4.93 9.91
CA LEU A 197 -13.74 4.16 9.04
C LEU A 197 -13.32 2.67 8.99
N TYR A 198 -12.03 2.35 9.04
CA TYR A 198 -11.59 0.96 9.10
C TYR A 198 -12.14 0.26 10.35
N ASP A 199 -11.96 0.87 11.52
CA ASP A 199 -12.46 0.32 12.78
C ASP A 199 -13.99 0.26 12.79
N PHE A 200 -14.67 1.26 12.22
CA PHE A 200 -16.11 1.28 12.05
C PHE A 200 -16.62 0.08 11.24
N ILE A 201 -15.99 -0.22 10.09
CA ILE A 201 -16.35 -1.35 9.23
C ILE A 201 -16.21 -2.69 9.97
N GLN A 202 -15.20 -2.82 10.84
CA GLN A 202 -14.95 -4.06 11.58
C GLN A 202 -15.88 -4.24 12.78
N THR A 203 -16.29 -3.15 13.42
CA THR A 203 -16.95 -3.20 14.73
C THR A 203 -18.45 -2.89 14.69
N ILE A 204 -18.90 -2.07 13.74
CA ILE A 204 -20.30 -1.62 13.67
C ILE A 204 -21.09 -2.53 12.73
N LYS A 205 -22.22 -3.04 13.22
CA LYS A 205 -23.13 -3.87 12.43
C LYS A 205 -23.80 -3.03 11.34
N PRO A 206 -24.11 -3.62 10.17
CA PRO A 206 -24.78 -2.90 9.09
C PRO A 206 -26.17 -2.33 9.44
N ASP A 207 -26.81 -2.82 10.51
CA ASP A 207 -28.08 -2.31 11.04
C ASP A 207 -27.91 -1.20 12.09
N PHE A 208 -26.66 -0.87 12.45
CA PHE A 208 -26.27 0.10 13.48
C PHE A 208 -26.83 -0.19 14.88
N SER A 209 -27.29 -1.42 15.14
CA SER A 209 -27.87 -1.81 16.44
C SER A 209 -26.88 -1.74 17.61
N ASN A 210 -25.57 -1.73 17.30
CA ASN A 210 -24.49 -1.58 18.28
C ASN A 210 -23.71 -0.27 18.13
N PHE A 211 -24.24 0.70 17.38
CA PHE A 211 -23.63 2.02 17.25
C PHE A 211 -23.91 2.86 18.50
N ASP A 212 -22.86 3.49 19.03
CA ASP A 212 -22.92 4.38 20.20
C ASP A 212 -22.54 5.80 19.76
N GLU A 213 -23.53 6.68 19.72
CA GLU A 213 -23.39 8.11 19.35
C GLU A 213 -22.55 8.91 20.36
N THR A 214 -22.26 8.35 21.53
CA THR A 214 -21.37 8.97 22.54
C THR A 214 -19.91 8.52 22.43
N ALA A 215 -19.64 7.53 21.57
CA ALA A 215 -18.27 7.10 21.29
C ALA A 215 -17.51 8.18 20.51
N ALA A 216 -16.18 8.15 20.60
CA ALA A 216 -15.31 9.17 19.99
C ALA A 216 -15.10 8.96 18.47
N TRP A 217 -16.17 8.65 17.73
CA TRP A 217 -16.12 8.59 16.27
C TRP A 217 -15.97 10.00 15.69
N PRO A 218 -15.38 10.14 14.48
CA PRO A 218 -15.47 11.39 13.75
C PRO A 218 -16.92 11.72 13.47
N TYR A 219 -17.30 12.98 13.64
CA TYR A 219 -18.67 13.47 13.39
C TYR A 219 -19.24 13.05 12.02
N LEU A 220 -18.37 12.90 11.01
CA LEU A 220 -18.77 12.43 9.68
C LEU A 220 -19.34 10.99 9.67
N LEU A 221 -18.89 10.12 10.58
CA LEU A 221 -19.46 8.78 10.73
C LEU A 221 -20.80 8.80 11.44
N ASP A 222 -20.99 9.70 12.42
CA ASP A 222 -22.28 9.92 13.07
C ASP A 222 -23.32 10.38 12.02
N GLU A 223 -22.98 11.40 11.22
CA GLU A 223 -23.84 11.91 10.15
C GLU A 223 -24.16 10.84 9.09
N PHE A 224 -23.21 9.95 8.80
CA PHE A 224 -23.46 8.83 7.89
C PHE A 224 -24.47 7.84 8.45
N VAL A 225 -24.36 7.49 9.73
CA VAL A 225 -25.32 6.58 10.39
C VAL A 225 -26.73 7.18 10.35
N ASP A 226 -26.87 8.47 10.67
CA ASP A 226 -28.15 9.17 10.62
C ASP A 226 -28.72 9.18 9.21
N HIS A 227 -27.90 9.50 8.20
CA HIS A 227 -28.31 9.48 6.79
C HIS A 227 -28.86 8.11 6.36
N VAL A 228 -28.19 7.01 6.73
CA VAL A 228 -28.62 5.66 6.36
C VAL A 228 -29.87 5.24 7.14
N LYS A 229 -30.00 5.62 8.41
CA LYS A 229 -31.23 5.39 9.21
C LYS A 229 -32.42 6.11 8.58
N GLU A 230 -32.27 7.37 8.19
CA GLU A 230 -33.30 8.16 7.50
C GLU A 230 -33.69 7.53 6.16
N LYS A 231 -32.70 7.14 5.33
CA LYS A 231 -32.92 6.47 4.03
C LYS A 231 -33.66 5.14 4.15
N ARG A 232 -33.54 4.42 5.28
CA ARG A 232 -34.23 3.14 5.54
C ARG A 232 -35.61 3.30 6.19
N GLY A 233 -35.81 4.40 6.92
CA GLY A 233 -37.05 4.70 7.63
C GLY A 233 -38.06 5.50 6.82
N GLY A 234 -37.64 6.09 5.70
CA GLY A 234 -38.51 6.68 4.67
C GLY A 234 -38.94 5.65 3.63
#